data_AF-A0A0F9ME72-F1
#
_entry.id   AF-A0A0F9ME72-F1
#
_cell.length_a   1.000
_cell.length_b   1.000
_cell.length_c   1.000
_cell.angle_alpha   90.00
_cell.angle_beta   90.00
_cell.angle_gamma   90.00
#
_symmetry.space_group_name_H-M   'P 1'
#
loop_
_entity.id
_entity.type
_entity.pdbx_description
1 polymer ?
#
loop_
_entity_poly.entity_id
_entity_poly.type
_entity_poly.pdbx_seq_one_letter_code
_entity_poly.pdbx_strand_id
1 'polypeptide(L)'
;MNALQPTTEPQQLLFIPRHNSQTVYVELVNELTDLSVTYEFDTVYSDGFMNVPIAHNFSEGENYQYEVTDLTGNLMYRGKIFITGQSNLQNYNTHNDILSI
;
A
#
# COMPACT_ATOMS: atom_id res chain seq x y z
N MET A 1 -1.56 -1.35 -7.14
CA MET A 1 -2.53 -1.06 -6.07
C MET A 1 -2.28 -2.07 -4.97
N ASN A 2 -2.01 -1.62 -3.75
CA ASN A 2 -1.77 -2.48 -2.61
C ASN A 2 -3.07 -2.66 -1.81
N ALA A 3 -3.28 -3.83 -1.22
CA ALA A 3 -4.40 -4.09 -0.34
C ALA A 3 -3.84 -4.54 1.01
N LEU A 4 -4.19 -3.82 2.08
CA LEU A 4 -3.67 -4.03 3.43
C LEU A 4 -4.82 -4.34 4.39
N GLN A 5 -4.49 -4.98 5.51
CA GLN A 5 -5.43 -5.32 6.58
C GLN A 5 -5.63 -4.15 7.55
N PRO A 6 -6.80 -4.04 8.20
CA PRO A 6 -7.08 -3.05 9.24
C PRO A 6 -6.38 -3.43 10.56
N THR A 7 -5.05 -3.31 10.58
CA THR A 7 -4.20 -3.63 11.73
C THR A 7 -3.14 -2.56 11.92
N THR A 8 -2.64 -2.45 13.15
CA THR A 8 -1.50 -1.59 13.51
C THR A 8 -0.14 -2.27 13.28
N GLU A 9 -0.13 -3.58 13.05
CA GLU A 9 1.11 -4.32 12.80
C GLU A 9 1.73 -3.92 11.45
N PRO A 10 3.06 -3.88 11.33
CA PRO A 10 3.73 -3.52 10.08
C PRO A 10 3.33 -4.45 8.93
N GLN A 11 2.97 -3.87 7.79
CA GLN A 11 2.64 -4.57 6.55
C GLN A 11 3.55 -4.08 5.42
N GLN A 12 3.66 -4.85 4.36
CA GLN A 12 4.64 -4.58 3.31
C GLN A 12 3.99 -3.81 2.15
N LEU A 13 4.53 -2.64 1.83
CA LEU A 13 4.29 -1.98 0.53
C LEU A 13 5.34 -2.45 -0.45
N LEU A 14 4.90 -3.13 -1.51
CA LEU A 14 5.76 -3.56 -2.60
C LEU A 14 5.53 -2.69 -3.83
N PHE A 15 6.61 -2.19 -4.41
CA PHE A 15 6.59 -1.45 -5.67
C PHE A 15 7.95 -1.48 -6.36
N ILE A 16 7.97 -1.18 -7.66
CA ILE A 16 9.22 -0.98 -8.41
C ILE A 16 9.57 0.51 -8.30
N PRO A 17 10.68 0.86 -7.62
CA PRO A 17 11.03 2.26 -7.41
C PRO A 17 11.70 2.85 -8.67
N ARG A 18 11.65 4.17 -8.83
CA ARG A 18 12.39 4.87 -9.90
C ARG A 18 13.91 4.80 -9.72
N HIS A 19 14.36 4.75 -8.47
CA HIS A 19 15.74 4.59 -8.04
C HIS A 19 15.77 3.95 -6.66
N ASN A 20 16.90 3.39 -6.23
CA ASN A 20 16.99 2.73 -4.94
C ASN A 20 17.36 3.71 -3.81
N SER A 21 16.87 3.47 -2.60
CA SER A 21 17.22 4.21 -1.38
C SER A 21 17.07 3.29 -0.17
N GLN A 22 17.98 3.38 0.81
CA GLN A 22 17.88 2.58 2.04
C GLN A 22 16.80 3.09 2.99
N THR A 23 16.47 4.39 2.90
CA THR A 23 15.46 5.04 3.73
C THR A 23 14.58 5.92 2.85
N VAL A 24 13.29 5.95 3.12
CA VAL A 24 12.29 6.70 2.34
C VAL A 24 11.30 7.41 3.25
N TYR A 25 10.74 8.51 2.76
CA TYR A 25 9.55 9.11 3.32
C TYR A 25 8.31 8.60 2.59
N VAL A 26 7.31 8.17 3.34
CA VAL A 26 5.99 7.79 2.82
C VAL A 26 4.97 8.76 3.34
N GLU A 27 4.40 9.56 2.46
CA GLU A 27 3.21 10.35 2.74
C GLU A 27 1.98 9.50 2.44
N LEU A 28 1.09 9.35 3.43
CA LEU A 28 -0.24 8.78 3.28
C LEU A 28 -1.28 9.89 3.31
N VAL A 29 -2.19 9.88 2.35
CA VAL A 29 -3.34 10.79 2.30
C VAL A 29 -4.62 9.97 2.32
N ASN A 30 -5.44 10.12 3.35
CA ASN A 30 -6.73 9.46 3.45
C ASN A 30 -7.72 10.13 2.49
N GLU A 31 -8.26 9.38 1.53
CA GLU A 31 -9.09 9.96 0.46
C GLU A 31 -10.48 10.43 0.92
N LEU A 32 -10.93 9.97 2.09
CA LEU A 32 -12.23 10.36 2.63
C LEU A 32 -12.13 11.66 3.45
N THR A 33 -11.06 11.79 4.24
CA THR A 33 -10.90 12.89 5.20
C THR A 33 -9.93 13.97 4.74
N ASP A 34 -9.16 13.71 3.67
CA ASP A 34 -8.09 14.57 3.15
C ASP A 34 -6.97 14.85 4.18
N LEU A 35 -6.89 14.04 5.24
CA LEU A 35 -5.82 14.11 6.22
C LEU A 35 -4.57 13.41 5.70
N SER A 36 -3.42 14.07 5.86
CA SER A 36 -2.12 13.51 5.49
C SER A 36 -1.24 13.23 6.71
N VAL A 37 -0.40 12.21 6.58
CA VAL A 37 0.64 11.88 7.55
C VAL A 37 1.87 11.36 6.82
N THR A 38 3.06 11.77 7.25
CA THR A 38 4.32 11.33 6.67
C THR A 38 5.13 10.55 7.70
N TYR A 39 5.65 9.41 7.28
CA TYR A 39 6.53 8.56 8.07
C TYR A 39 7.86 8.33 7.35
N GLU A 40 8.89 8.02 8.14
CA GLU A 40 10.19 7.57 7.65
C GLU A 40 10.30 6.06 7.86
N PHE A 41 10.76 5.33 6.84
CA PHE A 41 10.93 3.87 6.90
C PHE A 41 12.25 3.45 6.25
N ASP A 42 12.89 2.46 6.86
CA ASP A 42 13.95 1.69 6.21
C ASP A 42 13.36 0.73 5.19
N THR A 43 14.07 0.53 4.08
CA THR A 43 13.59 -0.30 2.97
C THR A 43 14.52 -1.45 2.67
N VAL A 44 13.96 -2.51 2.09
CA VAL A 44 14.72 -3.64 1.56
C VAL A 44 14.44 -3.74 0.07
N TYR A 45 15.49 -3.84 -0.74
CA TYR A 45 15.37 -4.07 -2.17
C TYR A 45 15.71 -5.53 -2.51
N SER A 46 14.74 -6.28 -3.01
CA SER A 46 14.89 -7.68 -3.39
C SER A 46 14.01 -8.01 -4.58
N ASP A 47 14.47 -8.90 -5.46
CA ASP A 47 13.71 -9.39 -6.62
C ASP A 47 13.16 -8.30 -7.56
N GLY A 48 13.82 -7.14 -7.60
CA GLY A 48 13.40 -5.98 -8.42
C GLY A 48 12.34 -5.10 -7.77
N PHE A 49 11.94 -5.39 -6.53
CA PHE A 49 10.95 -4.63 -5.78
C PHE A 49 11.61 -3.98 -4.56
N MET A 50 11.17 -2.76 -4.27
CA MET A 50 11.37 -2.12 -2.99
C MET A 50 10.25 -2.54 -2.05
N ASN A 51 10.64 -2.93 -0.85
CA ASN A 51 9.75 -3.33 0.22
C ASN A 51 9.86 -2.34 1.38
N VAL A 52 8.72 -1.74 1.74
CA VAL A 52 8.61 -0.75 2.82
C VAL A 52 7.66 -1.28 3.90
N PRO A 53 8.14 -1.49 5.16
CA PRO A 53 7.34 -2.03 6.25
C PRO A 53 6.48 -0.92 6.90
N ILE A 54 5.34 -0.62 6.28
CA ILE A 54 4.45 0.45 6.75
C ILE A 54 3.72 0.05 8.03
N ALA A 55 3.83 0.87 9.06
CA ALA A 55 3.06 0.77 10.29
C ALA A 55 2.16 2.01 10.43
N HIS A 56 0.85 1.81 10.32
CA HIS A 56 -0.16 2.85 10.46
C HIS A 56 -1.45 2.23 11.01
N ASN A 57 -2.26 3.02 11.74
CA ASN A 57 -3.52 2.54 12.29
C ASN A 57 -4.63 2.58 11.23
N PHE A 58 -4.61 1.62 10.32
CA PHE A 58 -5.58 1.51 9.23
C PHE A 58 -6.97 1.06 9.74
N SER A 59 -8.03 1.70 9.25
CA SER A 59 -9.41 1.28 9.53
C SER A 59 -10.06 0.63 8.31
N GLU A 60 -10.96 -0.32 8.55
CA GLU A 60 -11.66 -1.06 7.48
C GLU A 60 -12.39 -0.12 6.52
N GLY A 61 -12.23 -0.36 5.21
CA GLY A 61 -12.94 0.38 4.16
C GLY A 61 -12.30 1.72 3.78
N GLU A 62 -11.21 2.11 4.42
CA GLU A 62 -10.47 3.32 4.05
C GLU A 62 -9.67 3.14 2.76
N ASN A 63 -9.53 4.24 2.03
CA ASN A 63 -8.70 4.33 0.84
C ASN A 63 -7.64 5.41 1.09
N TYR A 64 -6.40 5.09 0.71
CA TYR A 64 -5.29 6.02 0.83
C TYR A 64 -4.59 6.18 -0.52
N GLN A 65 -4.17 7.42 -0.81
CA GLN A 65 -3.09 7.66 -1.74
C GLN A 65 -1.79 7.66 -0.97
N TYR A 66 -0.72 7.22 -1.61
CA TYR A 66 0.59 7.35 -1.01
C TYR A 66 1.65 7.78 -2.02
N GLU A 67 2.56 8.60 -1.54
CA GLU A 67 3.74 9.06 -2.25
C GLU A 67 4.98 8.60 -1.50
N VAL A 68 5.95 8.04 -2.23
CA VAL A 68 7.24 7.64 -1.68
C VAL A 68 8.33 8.54 -2.24
N THR A 69 9.10 9.17 -1.37
CA THR A 69 10.25 10.01 -1.73
C THR A 69 11.52 9.54 -1.03
N ASP A 70 12.68 9.83 -1.61
CA ASP A 70 13.96 9.62 -0.94
C ASP A 70 14.24 10.73 0.10
N LEU A 71 15.36 10.61 0.85
CA LEU A 71 15.78 11.60 1.85
C LEU A 71 16.06 13.00 1.28
N THR A 72 16.21 13.13 -0.04
CA THR A 72 16.41 14.42 -0.72
C THR A 72 15.10 14.99 -1.29
N GLY A 73 13.98 14.28 -1.12
CA GLY A 73 12.67 14.66 -1.62
C GLY A 73 12.38 14.27 -3.07
N ASN A 74 13.22 13.42 -3.70
CA ASN A 74 12.91 12.98 -5.05
C ASN A 74 11.82 11.90 -5.03
N LEU A 75 10.84 12.06 -5.91
CA LEU A 75 9.75 11.12 -6.09
C LEU A 75 10.25 9.76 -6.59
N MET A 76 9.99 8.71 -5.81
CA MET A 76 10.31 7.32 -6.12
C MET A 76 9.10 6.54 -6.65
N TYR A 77 7.92 6.73 -6.04
CA TYR A 77 6.71 6.00 -6.41
C TYR A 77 5.44 6.73 -5.98
N ARG A 78 4.32 6.45 -6.66
CA ARG A 78 2.97 6.84 -6.24
C ARG A 78 2.03 5.66 -6.38
N GLY A 79 1.17 5.46 -5.40
CA GLY A 79 0.20 4.38 -5.42
C GLY A 79 -1.06 4.69 -4.64
N LYS A 80 -1.92 3.67 -4.62
CA LYS A 80 -3.13 3.62 -3.82
C LYS A 80 -3.14 2.37 -2.96
N ILE A 81 -3.68 2.51 -1.75
CA ILE A 81 -3.90 1.44 -0.78
C ILE A 81 -5.40 1.35 -0.53
N PHE A 82 -5.91 0.12 -0.56
CA PHE A 82 -7.26 -0.20 -0.10
C PHE A 82 -7.17 -1.02 1.19
N ILE A 83 -7.88 -0.60 2.23
CA ILE A 83 -7.90 -1.32 3.50
C ILE A 83 -9.07 -2.28 3.56
N THR A 84 -8.78 -3.56 3.75
CA THR A 84 -9.80 -4.58 3.94
C THR A 84 -9.32 -5.75 4.78
N GLY A 85 -10.19 -6.22 5.68
CA GLY A 85 -10.02 -7.41 6.51
C GLY A 85 -10.37 -8.70 5.78
N GLN A 86 -10.66 -8.63 4.48
CA GLN A 86 -10.85 -9.83 3.67
C GLN A 86 -9.53 -10.57 3.53
N SER A 87 -9.53 -11.84 3.95
CA SER A 87 -8.36 -12.72 3.87
C SER A 87 -8.12 -13.29 2.47
N ASN A 88 -9.05 -13.09 1.53
CA ASN A 88 -9.05 -13.76 0.22
C ASN A 88 -9.23 -12.77 -0.93
N LEU A 89 -8.23 -11.90 -1.13
CA LEU A 89 -8.25 -10.79 -2.09
C LEU A 89 -8.21 -11.20 -3.57
N GLN A 90 -7.99 -12.49 -3.86
CA GLN A 90 -7.79 -13.03 -5.22
C GLN A 90 -8.86 -14.03 -5.66
N ASN A 91 -9.80 -14.41 -4.78
CA ASN A 91 -10.79 -15.45 -5.09
C ASN A 91 -12.12 -14.84 -5.55
N TYR A 92 -12.14 -14.31 -6.78
CA TYR A 92 -13.40 -14.17 -7.52
C TYR A 92 -13.76 -15.53 -8.12
N ASN A 93 -14.70 -16.25 -7.51
CA ASN A 93 -15.28 -17.45 -8.11
C ASN A 93 -16.35 -16.99 -9.13
N THR A 94 -16.03 -17.04 -10.42
CA THR A 94 -17.05 -16.95 -11.47
C THR A 94 -17.89 -18.22 -11.43
N HIS A 95 -18.99 -18.22 -10.67
CA HIS A 95 -19.97 -19.28 -10.80
C HIS A 95 -20.55 -19.23 -12.21
N ASN A 96 -20.18 -20.20 -13.05
CA ASN A 96 -20.66 -20.37 -14.42
C ASN A 96 -22.09 -20.94 -14.49
N ASP A 97 -22.90 -20.83 -13.43
CA ASP A 97 -24.11 -21.65 -13.29
C ASP A 97 -25.37 -20.83 -12.96
N ILE A 98 -25.60 -19.75 -13.70
CA ILE A 98 -26.91 -19.08 -13.69
C ILE A 98 -27.41 -18.84 -15.12
N LEU A 99 -27.55 -19.90 -15.92
CA LEU A 99 -28.51 -19.99 -17.03
C LEU A 99 -28.81 -21.47 -17.36
N SER A 100 -29.67 -22.11 -16.57
CA SER A 100 -30.47 -23.23 -17.08
C SER A 100 -31.90 -22.72 -17.27
N ILE A 101 -32.27 -22.54 -18.54
CA ILE A 101 -33.63 -22.28 -19.02
C ILE A 101 -34.49 -23.53 -18.80
#